data_AF-A0A7V4Y0F1-F1
#
_entry.id   AF-A0A7V4Y0F1-F1
#
_cell.length_a   1.000
_cell.length_b   1.000
_cell.length_c   1.000
_cell.angle_alpha   90.00
_cell.angle_beta   90.00
_cell.angle_gamma   90.00
#
_symmetry.space_group_name_H-M   'P 1'
#
loop_
_entity.id
_entity.type
_entity.pdbx_description
1 polymer ?
#
loop_
_entity_poly.entity_id
_entity_poly.type
_entity_poly.pdbx_seq_one_letter_code
_entity_poly.pdbx_strand_id
1 'polypeptide(L)'
;MKRTKSILAILACLILGVGIKAAEFTLYQGAKIDENATQEAMEAAKAANMTYIKSAIYTTQDSFQKVTSFYKAIAREYMMPRASGTSGSPKKYGTYDLYEAYFIFDNAQNLASSRLWIKVQRPYIGENVRDITAIVVTEKK
;
A
#
# COMPACT_ATOMS: atom_id res chain seq x y z
N MET A 1 32.86 44.84 -17.59
CA MET A 1 32.27 43.64 -18.23
C MET A 1 32.23 42.48 -17.25
N LYS A 2 31.02 42.20 -16.72
CA LYS A 2 30.41 40.86 -16.52
C LYS A 2 31.32 39.70 -16.01
N ARG A 3 31.74 39.66 -14.75
CA ARG A 3 32.39 38.44 -14.19
C ARG A 3 32.04 38.06 -12.73
N THR A 4 31.02 38.67 -12.12
CA THR A 4 30.64 38.39 -10.72
C THR A 4 29.24 37.79 -10.53
N LYS A 5 28.56 37.40 -11.62
CA LYS A 5 27.22 36.79 -11.54
C LYS A 5 27.20 35.27 -11.68
N SER A 6 28.35 34.61 -11.86
CA SER A 6 28.41 33.17 -12.16
C SER A 6 28.64 32.26 -10.96
N ILE A 7 28.97 32.80 -9.78
CA ILE A 7 29.25 31.96 -8.58
C ILE A 7 27.98 31.76 -7.73
N LEU A 8 27.02 32.68 -7.78
CA LEU A 8 25.77 32.56 -7.01
C LEU A 8 24.74 31.58 -7.60
N ALA A 9 24.92 31.17 -8.86
CA ALA A 9 23.99 30.25 -9.53
C ALA A 9 24.29 28.76 -9.28
N ILE A 10 25.48 28.42 -8.77
CA ILE A 10 25.87 27.02 -8.54
C ILE A 10 25.43 26.55 -7.14
N LEU A 11 25.26 27.45 -6.17
CA LEU A 11 24.86 27.09 -4.80
C LEU A 11 23.33 26.88 -4.64
N ALA A 12 22.52 27.35 -5.59
CA ALA A 12 21.06 27.24 -5.52
C ALA A 12 20.50 25.88 -6.00
N CYS A 13 21.30 25.06 -6.69
CA CYS A 13 20.86 23.76 -7.20
C CYS A 13 21.12 22.58 -6.24
N LEU A 14 21.75 22.80 -5.08
CA LEU A 14 22.22 21.71 -4.22
C LEU A 14 21.33 21.36 -3.02
N ILE A 15 20.09 21.86 -2.95
CA ILE A 15 19.23 21.70 -1.75
C ILE A 15 18.03 20.76 -1.96
N LEU A 16 17.78 20.25 -3.18
CA LEU A 16 16.64 19.36 -3.45
C LEU A 16 16.99 17.86 -3.46
N GLY A 17 18.04 17.48 -2.72
CA GLY A 17 18.29 16.09 -2.37
C GLY A 17 17.44 15.66 -1.18
N VAL A 18 16.11 15.81 -1.24
CA VAL A 18 15.23 15.17 -0.27
C VAL A 18 15.30 13.68 -0.57
N GLY A 19 16.25 12.99 0.06
CA GLY A 19 16.29 11.54 0.04
C GLY A 19 14.94 11.06 0.57
N ILE A 20 14.09 10.56 -0.33
CA ILE A 20 12.81 9.98 0.04
C ILE A 20 13.17 8.75 0.86
N LYS A 21 13.18 8.90 2.19
CA LYS A 21 13.35 7.75 3.07
C LYS A 21 12.20 6.80 2.76
N ALA A 22 12.53 5.54 2.50
CA ALA A 22 11.53 4.48 2.48
C ALA A 22 10.71 4.61 3.77
N ALA A 23 9.40 4.78 3.63
CA ALA A 23 8.54 4.96 4.78
C ALA A 23 8.46 3.65 5.53
N GLU A 24 8.59 3.69 6.84
CA GLU A 24 8.40 2.53 7.68
C GLU A 24 6.91 2.18 7.73
N PHE A 25 6.57 0.90 7.55
CA PHE A 25 5.18 0.47 7.67
C PHE A 25 4.69 0.69 9.09
N THR A 26 3.59 1.45 9.22
CA THR A 26 2.89 1.64 10.48
C THR A 26 1.51 1.01 10.37
N LEU A 27 1.15 0.15 11.32
CA LEU A 27 -0.17 -0.44 11.38
C LEU A 27 -1.22 0.63 11.68
N TYR A 28 -2.32 0.63 10.93
CA TYR A 28 -3.45 1.51 11.17
C TYR A 28 -4.03 1.30 12.58
N GLN A 29 -4.27 2.39 13.31
CA GLN A 29 -4.79 2.31 14.68
C GLN A 29 -6.16 1.63 14.71
N GLY A 30 -6.30 0.61 15.57
CA GLY A 30 -7.54 -0.15 15.71
C GLY A 30 -7.67 -1.32 14.74
N ALA A 31 -6.72 -1.49 13.80
CA ALA A 31 -6.60 -2.75 13.07
C ALA A 31 -5.99 -3.84 13.97
N LYS A 32 -6.49 -5.06 13.84
CA LYS A 32 -6.02 -6.24 14.58
C LYS A 32 -5.59 -7.33 13.60
N ILE A 33 -4.56 -8.10 13.97
CA ILE A 33 -4.16 -9.24 13.17
C ILE A 33 -5.32 -10.24 13.09
N ASP A 34 -5.53 -10.78 11.90
CA ASP A 34 -6.41 -11.91 11.65
C ASP A 34 -5.53 -13.12 11.35
N GLU A 35 -5.27 -13.93 12.38
CA GLU A 35 -4.33 -15.06 12.31
C GLU A 35 -4.78 -16.10 11.29
N ASN A 36 -6.08 -16.41 11.25
CA ASN A 36 -6.64 -17.38 10.31
C ASN A 36 -6.49 -16.89 8.87
N ALA A 37 -6.93 -15.66 8.59
CA ALA A 37 -6.79 -15.07 7.25
C ALA A 37 -5.31 -14.94 6.84
N THR A 38 -4.43 -14.63 7.80
CA THR A 38 -2.99 -14.56 7.56
C THR A 38 -2.43 -15.93 7.18
N GLN A 39 -2.81 -16.99 7.89
CA GLN A 39 -2.42 -18.35 7.58
C GLN A 39 -2.92 -18.77 6.19
N GLU A 40 -4.20 -18.56 5.90
CA GLU A 40 -4.81 -18.83 4.59
C GLU A 40 -4.04 -18.13 3.46
N ALA A 41 -3.71 -16.85 3.63
CA ALA A 41 -2.97 -16.09 2.63
C ALA A 41 -1.54 -16.63 2.43
N MET A 42 -0.87 -17.07 3.50
CA MET A 42 0.46 -17.69 3.40
C MET A 42 0.40 -19.07 2.73
N GLU A 43 -0.63 -19.86 3.01
CA GLU A 43 -0.86 -21.16 2.37
C GLU A 43 -1.17 -21.00 0.87
N ALA A 44 -2.02 -20.05 0.51
CA ALA A 44 -2.31 -19.72 -0.88
C ALA A 44 -1.05 -19.24 -1.63
N ALA A 45 -0.23 -18.38 -1.00
CA ALA A 45 1.04 -17.95 -1.57
C ALA A 45 2.00 -19.13 -1.79
N LYS A 46 2.09 -20.05 -0.82
CA LYS A 46 2.90 -21.27 -0.93
C LYS A 46 2.40 -22.18 -2.07
N ALA A 47 1.10 -22.38 -2.18
CA ALA A 47 0.49 -23.16 -3.27
C ALA A 47 0.77 -22.54 -4.66
N ALA A 48 0.88 -21.21 -4.72
CA ALA A 48 1.28 -20.47 -5.91
C ALA A 48 2.80 -20.39 -6.14
N ASN A 49 3.62 -21.15 -5.40
CA ASN A 49 5.09 -21.11 -5.42
C ASN A 49 5.71 -19.73 -5.10
N MET A 50 4.98 -18.86 -4.40
CA MET A 50 5.45 -17.53 -3.96
C MET A 50 6.11 -17.58 -2.58
N THR A 51 7.08 -18.48 -2.38
CA THR A 51 7.73 -18.71 -1.07
C THR A 51 8.63 -17.56 -0.59
N TYR A 52 8.96 -16.63 -1.50
CA TYR A 52 9.71 -15.40 -1.22
C TYR A 52 8.83 -14.28 -0.64
N ILE A 53 7.52 -14.48 -0.58
CA ILE A 53 6.56 -13.50 -0.06
C ILE A 53 6.13 -13.91 1.35
N LYS A 54 6.05 -12.92 2.24
CA LYS A 54 5.39 -13.02 3.55
C LYS A 54 4.18 -12.09 3.53
N SER A 55 3.04 -12.60 3.99
CA SER A 55 1.80 -11.83 4.08
C SER A 55 1.30 -11.77 5.51
N ALA A 56 0.72 -10.65 5.90
CA ALA A 56 0.00 -10.47 7.16
C ALA A 56 -1.30 -9.72 6.90
N ILE A 57 -2.41 -10.23 7.43
CA ILE A 57 -3.73 -9.64 7.24
C ILE A 57 -4.18 -9.01 8.55
N TYR A 58 -4.45 -7.71 8.49
CA TYR A 58 -5.04 -6.97 9.58
C TYR A 58 -6.45 -6.53 9.20
N THR A 59 -7.37 -6.54 10.14
CA THR A 59 -8.77 -6.17 9.90
C THR A 59 -9.23 -5.09 10.86
N THR A 60 -10.15 -4.25 10.40
CA THR A 60 -10.81 -3.22 11.21
C THR A 60 -12.25 -3.01 10.73
N GLN A 61 -13.10 -2.54 11.65
CA GLN A 61 -14.47 -2.14 11.34
C GLN A 61 -14.55 -0.76 10.67
N ASP A 62 -13.48 0.03 10.77
CA ASP A 62 -13.40 1.36 10.15
C ASP A 62 -13.60 1.30 8.62
N SER A 63 -14.11 2.39 8.04
CA SER A 63 -14.38 2.46 6.61
C SER A 63 -13.11 2.41 5.77
N PHE A 64 -13.26 1.95 4.52
CA PHE A 64 -12.18 1.95 3.54
C PHE A 64 -11.55 3.33 3.37
N GLN A 65 -12.35 4.40 3.30
CA GLN A 65 -11.90 5.78 3.12
C GLN A 65 -11.05 6.27 4.30
N LYS A 66 -11.41 5.89 5.54
CA LYS A 66 -10.67 6.29 6.73
C LYS A 66 -9.29 5.62 6.77
N VAL A 67 -9.24 4.30 6.52
CA VAL A 67 -7.99 3.53 6.50
C VAL A 67 -7.06 3.98 5.36
N THR A 68 -7.61 4.19 4.16
CA THR A 68 -6.80 4.65 3.02
C THR A 68 -6.28 6.07 3.19
N SER A 69 -7.04 6.97 3.81
CA SER A 69 -6.58 8.34 4.09
C SER A 69 -5.34 8.34 5.00
N PHE A 70 -5.28 7.44 5.98
CA PHE A 70 -4.09 7.25 6.80
C PHE A 70 -2.88 6.82 5.95
N TYR A 71 -3.04 5.81 5.10
CA TYR A 71 -1.92 5.31 4.30
C TYR A 71 -1.46 6.27 3.20
N LYS A 72 -2.36 7.10 2.65
CA LYS A 72 -1.96 8.19 1.72
C LYS A 72 -1.00 9.19 2.36
N ALA A 73 -1.05 9.37 3.67
CA ALA A 73 -0.18 10.32 4.36
C ALA A 73 1.26 9.81 4.52
N ILE A 74 1.47 8.49 4.48
CA ILE A 74 2.76 7.85 4.79
C ILE A 74 3.32 6.97 3.67
N ALA A 75 2.56 6.71 2.61
CA ALA A 75 2.97 5.83 1.52
C ALA A 75 2.45 6.34 0.17
N ARG A 76 3.12 5.93 -0.90
CA ARG A 76 2.71 6.27 -2.27
C ARG A 76 1.58 5.36 -2.72
N GLU A 77 0.43 5.92 -3.07
CA GLU A 77 -0.62 5.15 -3.74
C GLU A 77 -0.12 4.66 -5.10
N TYR A 78 -0.27 3.36 -5.34
CA TYR A 78 -0.06 2.73 -6.63
C TYR A 78 -1.43 2.50 -7.30
N MET A 79 -1.69 3.23 -8.37
CA MET A 79 -2.92 3.08 -9.14
C MET A 79 -2.89 1.78 -9.94
N MET A 80 -3.38 0.69 -9.34
CA MET A 80 -3.54 -0.57 -10.03
C MET A 80 -4.65 -0.47 -11.08
N PRO A 81 -4.41 -0.90 -12.34
CA PRO A 81 -5.46 -0.91 -13.35
C PRO A 81 -6.70 -1.63 -12.86
N ARG A 82 -7.88 -1.00 -13.02
CA ARG A 82 -9.20 -1.51 -12.60
C ARG A 82 -9.45 -1.60 -11.08
N ALA A 83 -8.50 -1.20 -10.24
CA ALA A 83 -8.79 -0.98 -8.83
C ALA A 83 -9.60 0.32 -8.67
N SER A 84 -10.38 0.43 -7.60
CA SER A 84 -11.08 1.69 -7.28
C SER A 84 -10.08 2.81 -6.97
N GLY A 85 -8.91 2.47 -6.44
CA GLY A 85 -8.03 3.44 -5.81
C GLY A 85 -8.72 4.09 -4.61
N THR A 86 -8.16 5.19 -4.13
CA THR A 86 -8.72 5.95 -3.00
C THR A 86 -9.84 6.90 -3.37
N SER A 87 -9.98 7.26 -4.64
CA SER A 87 -10.94 8.24 -5.14
C SER A 87 -11.86 7.75 -6.26
N GLY A 88 -11.67 6.53 -6.74
CA GLY A 88 -12.49 5.97 -7.81
C GLY A 88 -13.67 5.16 -7.30
N SER A 89 -14.47 4.68 -8.25
CA SER A 89 -15.68 3.91 -7.97
C SER A 89 -15.33 2.46 -7.64
N PRO A 90 -16.08 1.80 -6.73
CA PRO A 90 -15.91 0.38 -6.46
C PRO A 90 -16.24 -0.45 -7.70
N LYS A 91 -15.68 -1.66 -7.76
CA LYS A 91 -16.11 -2.68 -8.72
C LYS A 91 -17.17 -3.58 -8.09
N LYS A 92 -18.09 -4.11 -8.90
CA LYS A 92 -19.07 -5.09 -8.40
C LYS A 92 -18.39 -6.45 -8.16
N TYR A 93 -18.63 -7.02 -6.99
CA TYR A 93 -18.24 -8.40 -6.64
C TYR A 93 -19.45 -9.12 -6.04
N GLY A 94 -20.17 -9.86 -6.88
CA GLY A 94 -21.48 -10.41 -6.51
C GLY A 94 -22.44 -9.28 -6.14
N THR A 95 -22.94 -9.28 -4.90
CA THR A 95 -23.82 -8.24 -4.35
C THR A 95 -23.05 -7.08 -3.71
N TYR A 96 -21.73 -7.17 -3.58
CA TYR A 96 -20.90 -6.18 -2.87
C TYR A 96 -20.28 -5.14 -3.80
N ASP A 97 -20.08 -3.95 -3.25
CA ASP A 97 -19.19 -2.92 -3.80
C ASP A 97 -17.78 -3.12 -3.25
N LEU A 98 -16.87 -3.57 -4.11
CA LEU A 98 -15.49 -3.88 -3.78
C LEU A 98 -14.58 -2.69 -4.05
N TYR A 99 -14.05 -2.14 -2.97
CA TYR A 99 -13.04 -1.10 -2.94
C TYR A 99 -11.65 -1.71 -2.74
N GLU A 100 -10.67 -1.23 -3.49
CA GLU A 100 -9.28 -1.67 -3.46
C GLU A 100 -8.34 -0.49 -3.69
N ALA A 101 -7.37 -0.31 -2.81
CA ALA A 101 -6.26 0.61 -2.99
C ALA A 101 -4.95 -0.06 -2.61
N TYR A 102 -3.88 0.32 -3.30
CA TYR A 102 -2.55 -0.26 -3.12
C TYR A 102 -1.57 0.84 -2.74
N PHE A 103 -0.69 0.57 -1.79
CA PHE A 103 0.32 1.53 -1.33
C PHE A 103 1.70 0.90 -1.28
N ILE A 104 2.70 1.62 -1.78
CA ILE A 104 4.11 1.22 -1.81
C ILE A 104 4.88 2.07 -0.80
N PHE A 105 5.66 1.41 0.07
CA PHE A 105 6.40 2.05 1.16
C PHE A 105 7.88 2.29 0.83
N ASP A 106 8.43 1.57 -0.14
CA ASP A 106 9.86 1.51 -0.43
C ASP A 106 10.28 2.24 -1.72
N ASN A 107 9.45 3.16 -2.21
CA ASN A 107 9.68 3.94 -3.43
C ASN A 107 9.85 3.12 -4.73
N ALA A 108 9.61 1.82 -4.69
CA ALA A 108 9.62 1.00 -5.90
C ALA A 108 8.61 1.52 -6.92
N GLN A 109 8.89 1.34 -8.21
CA GLN A 109 8.03 1.87 -9.28
C GLN A 109 6.65 1.20 -9.31
N ASN A 110 6.57 -0.08 -8.96
CA ASN A 110 5.37 -0.88 -9.01
C ASN A 110 5.40 -1.98 -7.92
N LEU A 111 4.29 -2.71 -7.74
CA LEU A 111 4.20 -3.77 -6.73
C LEU A 111 5.17 -4.93 -6.99
N ALA A 112 5.52 -5.20 -8.24
CA ALA A 112 6.43 -6.30 -8.60
C ALA A 112 7.87 -5.99 -8.20
N SER A 113 8.31 -4.72 -8.28
CA SER A 113 9.61 -4.28 -7.79
C SER A 113 9.65 -3.90 -6.31
N SER A 114 8.49 -3.72 -5.67
CA SER A 114 8.39 -3.38 -4.25
C SER A 114 8.67 -4.58 -3.34
N ARG A 115 9.47 -4.35 -2.29
CA ARG A 115 9.72 -5.23 -1.16
C ARG A 115 8.67 -5.09 -0.06
N LEU A 116 7.98 -3.96 0.01
CA LEU A 116 6.96 -3.69 1.03
C LEU A 116 5.83 -2.84 0.46
N TRP A 117 4.67 -3.47 0.34
CA TRP A 117 3.45 -2.82 -0.09
C TRP A 117 2.25 -3.39 0.67
N ILE A 118 1.14 -2.65 0.65
CA ILE A 118 -0.12 -3.12 1.21
C ILE A 118 -1.24 -3.00 0.19
N LYS A 119 -2.25 -3.85 0.34
CA LYS A 119 -3.58 -3.66 -0.23
C LYS A 119 -4.56 -3.33 0.88
N VAL A 120 -5.25 -2.21 0.77
CA VAL A 120 -6.44 -1.93 1.57
C VAL A 120 -7.65 -2.36 0.75
N GLN A 121 -8.57 -3.09 1.35
CA GLN A 121 -9.73 -3.65 0.66
C GLN A 121 -10.97 -3.67 1.56
N ARG A 122 -12.15 -3.35 1.00
CA ARG A 122 -13.45 -3.63 1.62
C ARG A 122 -14.48 -4.02 0.55
N PRO A 123 -15.30 -5.07 0.75
CA PRO A 123 -15.21 -6.05 1.83
C PRO A 123 -13.92 -6.89 1.74
N TYR A 124 -13.52 -7.53 2.84
CA TYR A 124 -12.47 -8.52 2.79
C TYR A 124 -12.97 -9.76 2.02
N ILE A 125 -12.21 -10.17 1.01
CA ILE A 125 -12.45 -11.34 0.18
C ILE A 125 -11.37 -12.37 0.54
N GLY A 126 -11.70 -13.31 1.43
CA GLY A 126 -10.93 -14.52 1.71
C GLY A 126 -11.71 -15.75 1.28
N GLU A 127 -11.63 -16.86 2.03
CA GLU A 127 -12.55 -18.00 1.84
C GLU A 127 -14.01 -17.57 1.92
N ASN A 128 -14.31 -16.65 2.85
CA ASN A 128 -15.60 -16.02 3.00
C ASN A 128 -15.50 -14.51 2.78
N VAL A 129 -16.56 -13.92 2.21
CA VAL A 129 -16.70 -12.47 2.10
C VAL A 129 -17.12 -11.91 3.44
N ARG A 130 -16.34 -10.97 3.98
CA ARG A 130 -16.62 -10.30 5.25
C ARG A 130 -16.69 -8.80 5.02
N ASP A 131 -17.80 -8.17 5.39
CA ASP A 131 -17.96 -6.71 5.29
C ASP A 131 -17.17 -5.97 6.38
N ILE A 132 -15.85 -6.02 6.25
CA ILE A 132 -14.84 -5.39 7.08
C ILE A 132 -13.72 -4.86 6.19
N THR A 133 -12.96 -3.88 6.66
CA THR A 133 -11.79 -3.39 5.93
C THR A 133 -10.59 -4.24 6.30
N ALA A 134 -9.91 -4.77 5.29
CA ALA A 134 -8.67 -5.50 5.45
C ALA A 134 -7.47 -4.70 4.94
N ILE A 135 -6.35 -4.84 5.63
CA ILE A 135 -5.03 -4.36 5.27
C ILE A 135 -4.19 -5.60 5.08
N VAL A 136 -3.96 -5.97 3.82
CA VAL A 136 -3.10 -7.09 3.45
C VAL A 136 -1.70 -6.53 3.26
N VAL A 137 -0.81 -6.82 4.19
CA VAL A 137 0.60 -6.44 4.12
C VAL A 137 1.36 -7.52 3.36
N THR A 138 2.19 -7.11 2.42
CA THR A 138 3.01 -8.01 1.60
C THR A 138 4.46 -7.57 1.64
N GLU A 139 5.30 -8.46 2.16
CA GLU A 139 6.75 -8.30 2.28
C GLU A 139 7.45 -9.30 1.38
N LYS A 140 8.45 -8.86 0.60
CA LYS A 140 9.35 -9.76 -0.12
C LYS A 140 10.65 -9.91 0.64
N LYS A 141 11.12 -11.16 0.75
CA LYS A 141 12.42 -11.51 1.31
C LYS A 141 13.56 -11.11 0.38
#